data_AF-A0A3D4JFG2-F1
#
_entry.id   AF-A0A3D4JFG2-F1
#
_cell.length_a   1.000
_cell.length_b   1.000
_cell.length_c   1.000
_cell.angle_alpha   90.00
_cell.angle_beta   90.00
_cell.angle_gamma   90.00
#
_symmetry.space_group_name_H-M   'P 1'
#
loop_
_entity.id
_entity.type
_entity.pdbx_description
1 polymer ?
#
loop_
_entity_poly.entity_id
_entity_poly.type
_entity_poly.pdbx_seq_one_letter_code
_entity_poly.pdbx_strand_id
1 'polypeptide(L)'
;MHPSFIKPRYDSGGFAGIPNRVKEAFASKQYDAVVLFFIDAFGWRFFEQYQESAFIKRVAKHGKIEKITSQFPSTTAAHVTTIHTGLPVGQSGVHEWYYYEPTVDKVIAPLLFSKAGNFERETLNQMGGNAGEIYPKGIFYPALKKMGVDSFNFCIRDYMASTYSKTVMKGSEIRGFKTLSEAFINLGLLLEKQNKLTYIQLYFDKIDAIAHEYGPTAPQTEAEIKTFLLMMEYYFERIFTGKKKVLFLMTADHGMAEVDPDKTIFLNKNINFRGVEKFLKANRRGQLIVPADSARDMFL
;
A
#
# COMPACT_ATOMS: atom_id res chain seq x y z
N MET A 1 -19.85 16.18 12.67
CA MET A 1 -18.67 15.32 12.42
C MET A 1 -17.97 15.13 13.76
N HIS A 2 -17.53 13.91 14.11
CA HIS A 2 -16.90 13.67 15.41
C HIS A 2 -15.63 14.56 15.57
N PRO A 3 -15.36 15.18 16.74
CA PRO A 3 -14.25 16.12 16.90
C PRO A 3 -12.86 15.54 16.60
N SER A 4 -12.70 14.23 16.76
CA SER A 4 -11.45 13.52 16.43
C SER A 4 -11.35 13.03 14.97
N PHE A 5 -12.36 13.30 14.14
CA PHE A 5 -12.32 12.87 12.74
C PHE A 5 -11.33 13.72 11.95
N ILE A 6 -10.30 13.06 11.42
CA ILE A 6 -9.32 13.68 10.54
C ILE A 6 -9.76 13.45 9.11
N LYS A 7 -10.13 14.53 8.41
CA LYS A 7 -10.52 14.45 7.00
C LYS A 7 -9.30 14.08 6.13
N PRO A 8 -9.40 13.05 5.27
CA PRO A 8 -8.35 12.72 4.30
C PRO A 8 -8.03 13.92 3.40
N ARG A 9 -6.74 14.15 3.19
CA ARG A 9 -6.23 15.12 2.22
C ARG A 9 -5.79 14.39 0.95
N TYR A 10 -6.06 15.02 -0.19
CA TYR A 10 -5.67 14.51 -1.52
C TYR A 10 -4.66 15.43 -2.20
N ASP A 11 -3.97 16.24 -1.41
CA ASP A 11 -2.89 17.13 -1.80
C ASP A 11 -1.55 16.61 -1.25
N SER A 12 -0.53 17.47 -1.18
CA SER A 12 0.77 17.10 -0.61
C SER A 12 0.69 16.65 0.86
N GLY A 13 -0.35 17.00 1.63
CA GLY A 13 -0.53 16.58 3.02
C GLY A 13 -1.20 15.21 3.21
N GLY A 14 -1.44 14.46 2.13
CA GLY A 14 -1.98 13.11 2.19
C GLY A 14 -1.19 12.12 1.35
N PHE A 15 -1.46 10.83 1.56
CA PHE A 15 -0.77 9.74 0.87
C PHE A 15 -0.84 9.84 -0.66
N ALA A 16 -2.00 10.28 -1.20
CA ALA A 16 -2.18 10.47 -2.64
C ALA A 16 -1.21 11.50 -3.26
N GLY A 17 -0.60 12.36 -2.46
CA GLY A 17 0.41 13.32 -2.91
C GLY A 17 1.80 12.73 -3.13
N ILE A 18 2.10 11.53 -2.62
CA ILE A 18 3.45 10.93 -2.66
C ILE A 18 3.97 10.73 -4.10
N PRO A 19 3.18 10.20 -5.06
CA PRO A 19 3.62 10.11 -6.46
C PRO A 19 4.04 11.46 -7.06
N ASN A 20 3.38 12.56 -6.69
CA ASN A 20 3.76 13.91 -7.13
C ASN A 20 5.09 14.34 -6.49
N ARG A 21 5.30 14.08 -5.19
CA ARG A 21 6.58 14.36 -4.50
C ARG A 21 7.76 13.66 -5.17
N VAL A 22 7.58 12.41 -5.61
CA VAL A 22 8.63 11.66 -6.35
C VAL A 22 8.94 12.32 -7.69
N LYS A 23 7.92 12.72 -8.45
CA LYS A 23 8.11 13.44 -9.73
C LYS A 23 8.82 14.78 -9.52
N GLU A 24 8.43 15.54 -8.49
CA GLU A 24 9.06 16.81 -8.14
C GLU A 24 10.53 16.62 -7.74
N ALA A 25 10.85 15.56 -7.01
CA ALA A 25 12.23 15.22 -6.65
C ALA A 25 13.11 15.02 -7.91
N PHE A 26 12.63 14.28 -8.91
CA PHE A 26 13.37 14.16 -10.18
C PHE A 26 13.39 15.46 -10.99
N ALA A 27 12.29 16.22 -11.00
CA ALA A 27 12.22 17.50 -11.71
C ALA A 27 13.20 18.54 -11.16
N SER A 28 13.54 18.45 -9.86
CA SER A 28 14.54 19.30 -9.21
C SER A 28 15.96 19.11 -9.76
N LYS A 29 16.24 17.96 -10.41
CA LYS A 29 17.57 17.54 -10.88
C LYS A 29 18.63 17.45 -9.77
N GLN A 30 18.22 17.38 -8.50
CA GLN A 30 19.14 17.27 -7.36
C GLN A 30 19.53 15.83 -7.04
N TYR A 31 18.73 14.85 -7.49
CA TYR A 31 18.85 13.45 -7.11
C TYR A 31 19.06 12.56 -8.34
N ASP A 32 20.00 11.62 -8.23
CA ASP A 32 20.22 10.56 -9.20
C ASP A 32 19.24 9.40 -8.98
N ALA A 33 18.78 9.22 -7.74
CA ALA A 33 17.80 8.20 -7.40
C ALA A 33 16.82 8.66 -6.31
N VAL A 34 15.61 8.12 -6.38
CA VAL A 34 14.60 8.21 -5.32
C VAL A 34 14.26 6.80 -4.88
N VAL A 35 14.43 6.52 -3.59
CA VAL A 35 14.14 5.21 -3.00
C VAL A 35 13.01 5.36 -1.99
N LEU A 36 11.87 4.73 -2.26
CA LEU A 36 10.68 4.75 -1.41
C LEU A 36 10.49 3.41 -0.71
N PHE A 37 10.61 3.40 0.61
CA PHE A 37 10.22 2.28 1.43
C PHE A 37 8.76 2.48 1.86
N PHE A 38 7.90 1.60 1.38
CA PHE A 38 6.48 1.57 1.70
C PHE A 38 6.23 0.42 2.68
N ILE A 39 6.12 0.78 3.96
CA ILE A 39 6.04 -0.15 5.08
C ILE A 39 4.58 -0.21 5.54
N ASP A 40 3.91 -1.31 5.21
CA ASP A 40 2.48 -1.49 5.43
C ASP A 40 2.12 -1.35 6.92
N ALA A 41 1.04 -0.61 7.19
CA ALA A 41 0.53 -0.28 8.51
C ALA A 41 1.50 0.40 9.49
N PHE A 42 2.70 0.83 9.08
CA PHE A 42 3.64 1.60 9.91
C PHE A 42 3.18 3.05 10.13
N GLY A 43 1.96 3.23 10.62
CA GLY A 43 1.32 4.52 10.81
C GLY A 43 1.88 5.31 11.99
N TRP A 44 1.31 6.51 12.19
CA TRP A 44 1.82 7.50 13.15
C TRP A 44 1.94 6.99 14.59
N ARG A 45 1.04 6.09 15.03
CA ARG A 45 1.11 5.46 16.37
C ARG A 45 2.44 4.74 16.61
N PHE A 46 2.94 4.02 15.62
CA PHE A 46 4.17 3.26 15.74
C PHE A 46 5.38 4.20 15.64
N PHE A 47 5.32 5.21 14.78
CA PHE A 47 6.33 6.27 14.80
C PHE A 47 6.46 6.90 16.20
N GLU A 48 5.36 7.32 16.82
CA GLU A 48 5.37 7.94 18.16
C GLU A 48 5.95 6.99 19.22
N GLN A 49 5.60 5.71 19.18
CA GLN A 49 6.08 4.71 20.12
C GLN A 49 7.58 4.41 19.95
N TYR A 50 8.08 4.39 18.70
CA TYR A 50 9.46 3.97 18.39
C TYR A 50 10.37 5.12 17.94
N GLN A 51 9.98 6.37 18.19
CA GLN A 51 10.76 7.57 17.81
C GLN A 51 12.17 7.56 18.41
N GLU A 52 12.35 6.89 19.55
CA GLU A 52 13.62 6.80 20.24
C GLU A 52 14.58 5.74 19.68
N SER A 53 14.12 4.92 18.71
CA SER A 53 14.98 3.95 18.02
C SER A 53 16.08 4.64 17.21
N ALA A 54 17.24 3.99 17.11
CA ALA A 54 18.42 4.54 16.43
C ALA A 54 18.12 5.00 15.00
N PHE A 55 17.42 4.17 14.22
CA PHE A 55 17.06 4.49 12.84
C PHE A 55 16.16 5.73 12.75
N ILE A 56 15.12 5.83 13.59
CA ILE A 56 14.20 6.98 13.54
C ILE A 56 14.92 8.26 14.00
N LYS A 57 15.75 8.20 15.04
CA LYS A 57 16.60 9.33 15.44
C LYS A 57 17.53 9.80 14.33
N ARG A 58 18.12 8.88 13.58
CA ARG A 58 18.96 9.19 12.41
C ARG A 58 18.16 9.94 11.35
N VAL A 59 17.00 9.44 10.97
CA VAL A 59 16.12 10.09 9.98
C VAL A 59 15.65 11.46 10.47
N ALA A 60 15.30 11.59 11.76
CA ALA A 60 14.90 12.86 12.36
C ALA A 60 16.02 13.90 12.33
N LYS A 61 17.27 13.47 12.61
CA LYS A 61 18.44 14.35 12.67
C LYS A 61 18.92 14.79 11.28
N HIS A 62 18.83 13.92 10.29
CA HIS A 62 19.42 14.13 8.96
C HIS A 62 18.39 14.34 7.84
N GLY A 63 17.11 14.31 8.16
CA GLY A 63 16.01 14.40 7.20
C GLY A 63 14.83 15.17 7.76
N LYS A 64 13.62 14.81 7.30
CA LYS A 64 12.38 15.46 7.68
C LYS A 64 11.33 14.41 8.02
N ILE A 65 10.58 14.66 9.08
CA ILE A 65 9.43 13.85 9.50
C ILE A 65 8.17 14.67 9.26
N GLU A 66 7.19 14.06 8.62
CA GLU A 66 5.90 14.70 8.32
C GLU A 66 4.75 13.75 8.64
N LYS A 67 3.75 14.27 9.36
CA LYS A 67 2.47 13.57 9.54
C LYS A 67 1.60 13.84 8.33
N ILE A 68 1.29 12.79 7.56
CA ILE A 68 0.36 12.85 6.43
C ILE A 68 -0.94 12.10 6.77
N THR A 69 -2.01 12.46 6.07
CA THR A 69 -3.28 11.73 6.16
C THR A 69 -3.29 10.50 5.25
N SER A 70 -3.88 9.41 5.72
CA SER A 70 -4.25 8.26 4.88
C SER A 70 -5.41 8.65 3.94
N GLN A 71 -5.68 7.84 2.94
CA GLN A 71 -6.88 7.95 2.11
C GLN A 71 -8.07 7.28 2.79
N PHE A 72 -9.29 7.58 2.32
CA PHE A 72 -10.47 6.81 2.69
C PHE A 72 -10.95 5.95 1.50
N PRO A 73 -11.18 4.64 1.69
CA PRO A 73 -10.92 3.90 2.93
C PRO A 73 -9.41 3.67 3.15
N SER A 74 -9.03 3.45 4.41
CA SER A 74 -7.62 3.32 4.81
C SER A 74 -7.14 1.88 4.64
N THR A 75 -7.06 1.42 3.39
CA THR A 75 -6.73 0.03 3.04
C THR A 75 -5.52 -0.10 2.13
N THR A 76 -4.81 -1.22 2.25
CA THR A 76 -3.71 -1.59 1.35
C THR A 76 -4.12 -1.52 -0.12
N ALA A 77 -5.31 -2.00 -0.49
CA ALA A 77 -5.79 -2.01 -1.87
C ALA A 77 -5.88 -0.60 -2.47
N ALA A 78 -6.46 0.35 -1.74
CA ALA A 78 -6.55 1.75 -2.15
C ALA A 78 -5.15 2.38 -2.30
N HIS A 79 -4.28 2.15 -1.33
CA HIS A 79 -2.99 2.84 -1.23
C HIS A 79 -1.93 2.27 -2.17
N VAL A 80 -1.81 0.95 -2.28
CA VAL A 80 -0.93 0.29 -3.25
C VAL A 80 -1.37 0.64 -4.68
N THR A 81 -2.67 0.71 -4.97
CA THR A 81 -3.09 1.16 -6.30
C THR A 81 -2.70 2.62 -6.54
N THR A 82 -2.86 3.48 -5.54
CA THR A 82 -2.53 4.91 -5.65
C THR A 82 -1.03 5.13 -5.87
N ILE A 83 -0.16 4.45 -5.11
CA ILE A 83 1.29 4.66 -5.19
C ILE A 83 1.86 4.27 -6.55
N HIS A 84 1.29 3.24 -7.17
CA HIS A 84 1.75 2.71 -8.46
C HIS A 84 1.08 3.41 -9.67
N THR A 85 -0.15 3.91 -9.53
CA THR A 85 -0.87 4.56 -10.62
C THR A 85 -0.70 6.07 -10.65
N GLY A 86 -0.45 6.70 -9.49
CA GLY A 86 -0.53 8.15 -9.32
C GLY A 86 -1.95 8.69 -9.29
N LEU A 87 -2.97 7.83 -9.14
CA LEU A 87 -4.38 8.20 -9.11
C LEU A 87 -4.92 8.00 -7.69
N PRO A 88 -5.60 9.00 -7.08
CA PRO A 88 -6.25 8.82 -5.78
C PRO A 88 -7.37 7.80 -5.88
N VAL A 89 -7.77 7.22 -4.73
CA VAL A 89 -8.77 6.14 -4.64
C VAL A 89 -10.08 6.41 -5.42
N GLY A 90 -10.60 7.63 -5.37
CA GLY A 90 -11.82 8.01 -6.10
C GLY A 90 -11.67 8.03 -7.64
N GLN A 91 -10.45 8.03 -8.15
CA GLN A 91 -10.14 7.92 -9.59
C GLN A 91 -9.65 6.52 -9.96
N SER A 92 -8.95 5.83 -9.06
CA SER A 92 -8.43 4.49 -9.31
C SER A 92 -9.54 3.43 -9.33
N GLY A 93 -10.61 3.63 -8.56
CA GLY A 93 -11.73 2.67 -8.43
C GLY A 93 -11.43 1.45 -7.54
N VAL A 94 -10.14 1.12 -7.33
CA VAL A 94 -9.70 0.08 -6.40
C VAL A 94 -9.65 0.68 -5.00
N HIS A 95 -10.66 0.38 -4.17
CA HIS A 95 -10.83 1.00 -2.86
C HIS A 95 -10.73 0.01 -1.70
N GLU A 96 -11.09 -1.26 -1.90
CA GLU A 96 -11.19 -2.22 -0.79
C GLU A 96 -10.55 -3.57 -1.10
N TRP A 97 -10.34 -4.36 -0.05
CA TRP A 97 -9.85 -5.74 -0.15
C TRP A 97 -10.83 -6.67 -0.86
N TYR A 98 -12.11 -6.36 -0.75
CA TYR A 98 -13.18 -6.96 -1.52
C TYR A 98 -14.02 -5.82 -2.09
N TYR A 99 -14.61 -5.98 -3.26
CA TYR A 99 -15.67 -5.10 -3.73
C TYR A 99 -16.41 -5.76 -4.89
N TYR A 100 -17.60 -5.26 -5.21
CA TYR A 100 -18.35 -5.70 -6.37
C TYR A 100 -17.80 -5.10 -7.67
N GLU A 101 -17.42 -5.96 -8.62
CA GLU A 101 -16.92 -5.58 -9.93
C GLU A 101 -17.99 -5.82 -11.01
N PRO A 102 -18.58 -4.76 -11.60
CA PRO A 102 -19.64 -4.87 -12.59
C PRO A 102 -19.27 -5.61 -13.88
N THR A 103 -17.99 -5.58 -14.29
CA THR A 103 -17.53 -6.24 -15.52
C THR A 103 -17.59 -7.76 -15.42
N VAL A 104 -17.43 -8.31 -14.21
CA VAL A 104 -17.54 -9.76 -13.94
C VAL A 104 -18.79 -10.15 -13.15
N ASP A 105 -19.65 -9.19 -12.79
CA ASP A 105 -20.92 -9.40 -12.06
C ASP A 105 -20.73 -10.18 -10.73
N LYS A 106 -19.60 -9.93 -10.04
CA LYS A 106 -19.18 -10.63 -8.82
C LYS A 106 -18.44 -9.72 -7.85
N VAL A 107 -18.48 -10.10 -6.59
CA VAL A 107 -17.53 -9.60 -5.59
C VAL A 107 -16.17 -10.26 -5.83
N ILE A 108 -15.13 -9.44 -5.91
CA ILE A 108 -13.76 -9.85 -6.20
C ILE A 108 -12.82 -9.44 -5.07
N ALA A 109 -11.64 -10.08 -5.02
CA ALA A 109 -10.48 -9.60 -4.29
C ALA A 109 -9.47 -9.04 -5.32
N PRO A 110 -9.37 -7.72 -5.50
CA PRO A 110 -8.57 -7.11 -6.58
C PRO A 110 -7.09 -7.50 -6.49
N LEU A 111 -6.46 -7.39 -5.32
CA LEU A 111 -5.03 -7.70 -5.18
C LEU A 111 -4.67 -9.16 -5.49
N LEU A 112 -5.66 -10.05 -5.43
CA LEU A 112 -5.51 -11.47 -5.77
C LEU A 112 -5.95 -11.78 -7.22
N PHE A 113 -6.58 -10.83 -7.91
CA PHE A 113 -7.28 -11.04 -9.17
C PHE A 113 -8.19 -12.29 -9.12
N SER A 114 -8.93 -12.42 -8.02
CA SER A 114 -9.74 -13.59 -7.72
C SER A 114 -11.17 -13.21 -7.35
N LYS A 115 -12.08 -14.18 -7.39
CA LYS A 115 -13.40 -14.03 -6.76
C LYS A 115 -13.22 -13.95 -5.24
N ALA A 116 -14.00 -13.11 -4.57
CA ALA A 116 -14.00 -13.05 -3.11
C ALA A 116 -14.36 -14.41 -2.49
N GLY A 117 -13.67 -14.75 -1.38
CA GLY A 117 -13.77 -16.04 -0.70
C GLY A 117 -12.87 -17.14 -1.28
N ASN A 118 -12.25 -16.94 -2.43
CA ASN A 118 -11.23 -17.86 -2.95
C ASN A 118 -9.85 -17.43 -2.45
N PHE A 119 -9.15 -18.34 -1.77
CA PHE A 119 -7.75 -18.14 -1.38
C PHE A 119 -6.78 -18.34 -2.57
N GLU A 120 -7.25 -18.98 -3.64
CA GLU A 120 -6.53 -19.10 -4.90
C GLU A 120 -6.52 -17.77 -5.66
N ARG A 121 -5.31 -17.32 -6.01
CA ARG A 121 -5.09 -16.14 -6.86
C ARG A 121 -5.51 -16.42 -8.30
N GLU A 122 -5.71 -15.36 -9.07
CA GLU A 122 -5.86 -15.39 -10.53
C GLU A 122 -7.13 -16.11 -11.06
N THR A 123 -8.10 -16.41 -10.19
CA THR A 123 -9.34 -17.12 -10.58
C THR A 123 -10.24 -16.30 -11.52
N LEU A 124 -10.07 -14.97 -11.60
CA LEU A 124 -10.81 -14.16 -12.58
C LEU A 124 -10.38 -14.43 -14.03
N ASN A 125 -9.17 -14.94 -14.27
CA ASN A 125 -8.76 -15.33 -15.63
C ASN A 125 -9.68 -16.40 -16.22
N GLN A 126 -10.16 -17.34 -15.40
CA GLN A 126 -11.07 -18.41 -15.82
C GLN A 126 -12.50 -17.89 -16.05
N MET A 127 -12.82 -16.70 -15.56
CA MET A 127 -14.15 -16.09 -15.64
C MET A 127 -14.24 -15.01 -16.72
N GLY A 128 -13.20 -14.85 -17.54
CA GLY A 128 -13.12 -13.79 -18.56
C GLY A 128 -12.82 -12.40 -17.99
N GLY A 129 -12.26 -12.31 -16.78
CA GLY A 129 -11.86 -11.05 -16.18
C GLY A 129 -10.81 -10.34 -17.02
N ASN A 130 -11.09 -9.09 -17.41
CA ASN A 130 -10.18 -8.25 -18.17
C ASN A 130 -9.51 -7.24 -17.23
N ALA A 131 -8.22 -7.44 -16.97
CA ALA A 131 -7.44 -6.54 -16.10
C ALA A 131 -7.43 -5.09 -16.59
N GLY A 132 -7.52 -4.85 -17.90
CA GLY A 132 -7.57 -3.51 -18.48
C GLY A 132 -8.91 -2.79 -18.31
N GLU A 133 -9.97 -3.51 -17.93
CA GLU A 133 -11.27 -2.96 -17.58
C GLU A 133 -11.42 -2.79 -16.06
N ILE A 134 -10.86 -3.72 -15.28
CA ILE A 134 -10.93 -3.73 -13.81
C ILE A 134 -9.95 -2.72 -13.19
N TYR A 135 -8.75 -2.57 -13.74
CA TYR A 135 -7.71 -1.71 -13.18
C TYR A 135 -7.52 -0.42 -13.96
N PRO A 136 -7.25 0.69 -13.26
CA PRO A 136 -7.04 1.96 -13.90
C PRO A 136 -5.71 1.99 -14.66
N LYS A 137 -5.65 2.78 -15.73
CA LYS A 137 -4.41 3.07 -16.44
C LYS A 137 -3.58 4.09 -15.64
N GLY A 138 -2.51 3.61 -15.02
CA GLY A 138 -1.59 4.47 -14.25
C GLY A 138 -0.90 5.53 -15.11
N ILE A 139 -0.70 6.72 -14.52
CA ILE A 139 0.02 7.85 -15.11
C ILE A 139 1.42 8.04 -14.54
N PHE A 140 1.71 7.39 -13.40
CA PHE A 140 2.95 7.58 -12.64
C PHE A 140 4.20 7.05 -13.36
N TYR A 141 4.28 5.74 -13.63
CA TYR A 141 5.42 5.17 -14.35
C TYR A 141 5.62 5.73 -15.77
N PRO A 142 4.57 5.98 -16.57
CA PRO A 142 4.72 6.68 -17.85
C PRO A 142 5.34 8.08 -17.70
N ALA A 143 4.98 8.83 -16.64
CA ALA A 143 5.58 10.14 -16.37
C ALA A 143 7.06 10.02 -16.01
N LEU A 144 7.43 9.07 -15.13
CA LEU A 144 8.83 8.80 -14.77
C LEU A 144 9.66 8.39 -16.00
N LYS A 145 9.13 7.52 -16.86
CA LYS A 145 9.78 7.12 -18.12
C LYS A 145 10.05 8.32 -19.03
N LYS A 146 9.10 9.24 -19.18
CA LYS A 146 9.28 10.49 -19.96
C LYS A 146 10.40 11.38 -19.40
N MET A 147 10.67 11.30 -18.10
CA MET A 147 11.77 12.00 -17.43
C MET A 147 13.10 11.25 -17.53
N GLY A 148 13.16 10.09 -18.21
CA GLY A 148 14.36 9.27 -18.31
C GLY A 148 14.65 8.42 -17.07
N VAL A 149 13.66 8.21 -16.20
CA VAL A 149 13.79 7.44 -14.96
C VAL A 149 13.46 5.97 -15.20
N ASP A 150 14.39 5.08 -14.87
CA ASP A 150 14.13 3.63 -14.80
C ASP A 150 13.51 3.30 -13.43
N SER A 151 12.42 2.54 -13.42
CA SER A 151 11.62 2.26 -12.22
C SER A 151 11.65 0.78 -11.83
N PHE A 152 11.88 0.50 -10.54
CA PHE A 152 11.97 -0.86 -10.00
C PHE A 152 11.09 -0.99 -8.76
N ASN A 153 10.32 -2.07 -8.65
CA ASN A 153 9.51 -2.38 -7.48
C ASN A 153 10.01 -3.67 -6.83
N PHE A 154 10.35 -3.60 -5.56
CA PHE A 154 10.73 -4.74 -4.73
C PHE A 154 9.51 -5.18 -3.93
N CYS A 155 9.05 -6.39 -4.17
CA CYS A 155 7.91 -6.96 -3.48
C CYS A 155 8.18 -8.40 -3.06
N ILE A 156 7.34 -8.93 -2.17
CA ILE A 156 7.47 -10.32 -1.71
C ILE A 156 7.19 -11.27 -2.87
N ARG A 157 8.07 -12.27 -3.02
CA ARG A 157 8.11 -13.18 -4.17
C ARG A 157 6.79 -13.92 -4.37
N ASP A 158 6.10 -14.29 -3.29
CA ASP A 158 4.86 -15.07 -3.32
C ASP A 158 3.71 -14.33 -4.02
N TYR A 159 3.76 -13.00 -4.06
CA TYR A 159 2.72 -12.15 -4.65
C TYR A 159 3.20 -11.37 -5.88
N MET A 160 4.46 -11.55 -6.28
CA MET A 160 5.17 -10.73 -7.28
C MET A 160 4.57 -10.82 -8.70
N ALA A 161 4.14 -12.01 -9.11
CA ALA A 161 3.80 -12.30 -10.51
C ALA A 161 2.29 -12.28 -10.82
N SER A 162 1.50 -11.46 -10.12
CA SER A 162 0.03 -11.39 -10.31
C SER A 162 -0.39 -10.51 -11.49
N THR A 163 -1.60 -10.74 -12.00
CA THR A 163 -2.24 -9.89 -13.01
C THR A 163 -2.42 -8.46 -12.52
N TYR A 164 -2.74 -8.30 -11.22
CA TYR A 164 -2.78 -6.99 -10.57
C TYR A 164 -1.43 -6.27 -10.71
N SER A 165 -0.34 -6.86 -10.23
CA SER A 165 0.98 -6.21 -10.23
C SER A 165 1.47 -5.91 -11.64
N LYS A 166 1.30 -6.84 -12.59
CA LYS A 166 1.66 -6.61 -14.01
C LYS A 166 0.90 -5.45 -14.66
N THR A 167 -0.36 -5.26 -14.26
CA THR A 167 -1.22 -4.22 -14.83
C THR A 167 -0.97 -2.86 -14.19
N VAL A 168 -1.04 -2.82 -12.86
CA VAL A 168 -0.94 -1.59 -12.06
C VAL A 168 0.49 -1.04 -12.03
N MET A 169 1.50 -1.91 -12.06
CA MET A 169 2.91 -1.53 -12.06
C MET A 169 3.52 -1.47 -13.48
N LYS A 170 2.69 -1.47 -14.53
CA LYS A 170 3.16 -1.45 -15.91
C LYS A 170 4.05 -0.22 -16.16
N GLY A 171 5.25 -0.47 -16.68
CA GLY A 171 6.28 0.56 -16.88
C GLY A 171 7.41 0.52 -15.85
N SER A 172 7.35 -0.39 -14.87
CA SER A 172 8.41 -0.72 -13.93
C SER A 172 8.89 -2.16 -14.10
N GLU A 173 10.08 -2.46 -13.59
CA GLU A 173 10.58 -3.83 -13.41
C GLU A 173 10.27 -4.31 -11.99
N ILE A 174 9.62 -5.47 -11.86
CA ILE A 174 9.26 -6.05 -10.56
C ILE A 174 10.33 -7.06 -10.14
N ARG A 175 10.83 -6.94 -8.90
CA ARG A 175 11.85 -7.81 -8.31
C ARG A 175 11.34 -8.44 -7.03
N GLY A 176 11.25 -9.77 -7.04
CA GLY A 176 10.78 -10.55 -5.89
C GLY A 176 11.87 -10.82 -4.87
N PHE A 177 11.61 -10.58 -3.58
CA PHE A 177 12.47 -11.01 -2.48
C PHE A 177 11.74 -11.96 -1.51
N LYS A 178 12.49 -12.77 -0.76
CA LYS A 178 12.00 -13.65 0.30
C LYS A 178 12.16 -13.02 1.68
N THR A 179 13.30 -12.37 1.93
CA THR A 179 13.63 -11.76 3.22
C THR A 179 13.98 -10.29 3.05
N LEU A 180 13.82 -9.50 4.11
CA LEU A 180 14.19 -8.09 4.11
C LEU A 180 15.70 -7.89 3.86
N SER A 181 16.53 -8.83 4.33
CA SER A 181 17.97 -8.82 4.07
C SER A 181 18.30 -9.01 2.60
N GLU A 182 17.63 -9.96 1.91
CA GLU A 182 17.76 -10.14 0.46
C GLU A 182 17.34 -8.86 -0.28
N ALA A 183 16.24 -8.24 0.14
CA ALA A 183 15.76 -7.00 -0.46
C ALA A 183 16.81 -5.88 -0.35
N PHE A 184 17.40 -5.68 0.82
CA PHE A 184 18.40 -4.63 1.07
C PHE A 184 19.67 -4.83 0.26
N ILE A 185 20.20 -6.05 0.22
CA ILE A 185 21.39 -6.35 -0.58
C ILE A 185 21.13 -6.14 -2.07
N ASN A 186 20.03 -6.69 -2.60
CA ASN A 186 19.70 -6.58 -4.01
C ASN A 186 19.38 -5.14 -4.43
N LEU A 187 18.79 -4.34 -3.54
CA LEU A 187 18.52 -2.92 -3.76
C LEU A 187 19.83 -2.12 -3.83
N GLY A 188 20.76 -2.34 -2.89
CA GLY A 188 22.08 -1.71 -2.91
C GLY A 188 22.86 -2.03 -4.20
N LEU A 189 22.93 -3.31 -4.58
CA LEU A 189 23.59 -3.73 -5.83
C LEU A 189 22.95 -3.12 -7.08
N LEU A 190 21.61 -3.00 -7.10
CA LEU A 190 20.90 -2.34 -8.19
C LEU A 190 21.24 -0.84 -8.24
N LEU A 191 21.23 -0.16 -7.09
CA LEU A 191 21.62 1.24 -7.00
C LEU A 191 23.05 1.47 -7.50
N GLU A 192 24.00 0.62 -7.14
CA GLU A 192 25.39 0.75 -7.61
C GLU A 192 25.51 0.55 -9.12
N LYS A 193 24.80 -0.45 -9.68
CA LYS A 193 24.89 -0.80 -11.10
C LYS A 193 24.20 0.20 -12.03
N GLN A 194 23.17 0.90 -11.57
CA GLN A 194 22.40 1.79 -12.44
C GLN A 194 23.21 3.01 -12.88
N ASN A 195 23.06 3.42 -14.14
CA ASN A 195 23.72 4.62 -14.68
C ASN A 195 22.72 5.72 -15.11
N LYS A 196 21.42 5.47 -14.90
CA LYS A 196 20.34 6.41 -15.21
C LYS A 196 19.66 6.89 -13.93
N LEU A 197 18.81 7.91 -14.08
CA LEU A 197 17.89 8.29 -13.03
C LEU A 197 17.06 7.07 -12.63
N THR A 198 16.97 6.81 -11.33
CA THR A 198 16.44 5.53 -10.84
C THR A 198 15.40 5.74 -9.75
N TYR A 199 14.20 5.21 -9.94
CA TYR A 199 13.19 5.10 -8.89
C TYR A 199 13.14 3.66 -8.40
N ILE A 200 13.28 3.46 -7.09
CA ILE A 200 13.10 2.15 -6.46
C ILE A 200 12.03 2.28 -5.41
N GLN A 201 11.03 1.40 -5.45
CA GLN A 201 10.09 1.21 -4.38
C GLN A 201 10.32 -0.16 -3.75
N LEU A 202 10.24 -0.24 -2.42
CA LEU A 202 10.27 -1.49 -1.66
C LEU A 202 9.00 -1.54 -0.81
N TYR A 203 8.20 -2.58 -0.97
CA TYR A 203 7.02 -2.85 -0.16
C TYR A 203 7.29 -3.93 0.88
N PHE A 204 6.92 -3.68 2.15
CA PHE A 204 7.09 -4.62 3.26
C PHE A 204 5.78 -4.76 4.04
N ASP A 205 5.24 -5.98 4.10
CA ASP A 205 3.89 -6.29 4.63
C ASP A 205 3.88 -6.84 6.07
N LYS A 206 5.03 -7.22 6.64
CA LYS A 206 5.05 -8.10 7.82
C LYS A 206 4.56 -7.44 9.10
N ILE A 207 4.72 -6.12 9.22
CA ILE A 207 4.19 -5.36 10.37
C ILE A 207 2.66 -5.37 10.36
N ASP A 208 2.05 -5.14 9.20
CA ASP A 208 0.60 -5.23 9.02
C ASP A 208 0.09 -6.64 9.32
N ALA A 209 0.70 -7.66 8.70
CA ALA A 209 0.31 -9.05 8.86
C ALA A 209 0.35 -9.51 10.33
N ILE A 210 1.45 -9.25 11.04
CA ILE A 210 1.57 -9.67 12.45
C ILE A 210 0.63 -8.87 13.36
N ALA A 211 0.40 -7.59 13.07
CA ALA A 211 -0.50 -6.76 13.85
C ALA A 211 -1.97 -7.13 13.62
N HIS A 212 -2.33 -7.65 12.44
CA HIS A 212 -3.64 -8.24 12.19
C HIS A 212 -3.85 -9.55 12.97
N GLU A 213 -2.81 -10.37 13.08
CA GLU A 213 -2.90 -11.67 13.76
C GLU A 213 -2.94 -11.54 15.29
N TYR A 214 -2.12 -10.65 15.87
CA TYR A 214 -1.94 -10.56 17.32
C TYR A 214 -2.48 -9.27 17.94
N GLY A 215 -2.74 -8.24 17.13
CA GLY A 215 -3.11 -6.91 17.59
C GLY A 215 -1.92 -5.94 17.64
N PRO A 216 -2.17 -4.63 17.54
CA PRO A 216 -1.12 -3.63 17.35
C PRO A 216 -0.31 -3.30 18.62
N THR A 217 -0.70 -3.80 19.80
CA THR A 217 0.04 -3.65 21.07
C THR A 217 0.66 -4.96 21.55
N ALA A 218 0.57 -6.03 20.75
CA ALA A 218 1.07 -7.34 21.14
C ALA A 218 2.60 -7.43 21.09
N PRO A 219 3.23 -8.27 21.94
CA PRO A 219 4.69 -8.49 21.92
C PRO A 219 5.24 -8.93 20.56
N GLN A 220 4.45 -9.70 19.79
CA GLN A 220 4.80 -10.16 18.44
C GLN A 220 4.93 -8.97 17.47
N THR A 221 3.97 -8.05 17.50
CA THR A 221 3.99 -6.82 16.72
C THR A 221 5.16 -5.93 17.11
N GLU A 222 5.40 -5.77 18.41
CA GLU A 222 6.55 -5.03 18.91
C GLU A 222 7.88 -5.64 18.42
N ALA A 223 8.02 -6.96 18.47
CA ALA A 223 9.22 -7.66 18.03
C ALA A 223 9.47 -7.48 16.52
N GLU A 224 8.43 -7.53 15.69
CA GLU A 224 8.55 -7.32 14.23
C GLU A 224 8.96 -5.89 13.90
N ILE A 225 8.35 -4.89 14.56
CA ILE A 225 8.73 -3.48 14.38
C ILE A 225 10.18 -3.25 14.81
N LYS A 226 10.60 -3.76 15.97
CA LYS A 226 11.99 -3.64 16.45
C LYS A 226 12.97 -4.32 15.50
N THR A 227 12.61 -5.50 14.97
CA THR A 227 13.41 -6.22 13.96
C THR A 227 13.59 -5.38 12.71
N PHE A 228 12.49 -4.84 12.17
CA PHE A 228 12.54 -3.96 10.99
C PHE A 228 13.45 -2.75 11.23
N LEU A 229 13.26 -2.03 12.35
CA LEU A 229 14.04 -0.84 12.67
C LEU A 229 15.52 -1.13 12.91
N LEU A 230 15.85 -2.27 13.54
CA LEU A 230 17.22 -2.73 13.72
C LEU A 230 17.88 -3.05 12.37
N MET A 231 17.17 -3.75 11.49
CA MET A 231 17.66 -4.04 10.14
C MET A 231 17.84 -2.75 9.33
N MET A 232 16.91 -1.81 9.43
CA MET A 232 17.06 -0.49 8.82
C MET A 232 18.33 0.19 9.31
N GLU A 233 18.52 0.34 10.62
CA GLU A 233 19.73 0.98 11.16
C GLU A 233 21.02 0.29 10.70
N TYR A 234 21.04 -1.05 10.73
CA TYR A 234 22.23 -1.82 10.41
C TYR A 234 22.64 -1.75 8.92
N TYR A 235 21.65 -1.72 8.01
CA TYR A 235 21.89 -1.72 6.57
C TYR A 235 21.80 -0.35 5.91
N PHE A 236 21.21 0.66 6.54
CA PHE A 236 20.91 1.94 5.90
C PHE A 236 22.14 2.56 5.24
N GLU A 237 23.23 2.76 6.00
CA GLU A 237 24.45 3.34 5.44
C GLU A 237 25.04 2.44 4.35
N ARG A 238 24.96 1.11 4.50
CA ARG A 238 25.46 0.14 3.51
C ARG A 238 24.74 0.22 2.16
N ILE A 239 23.43 0.47 2.19
CA ILE A 239 22.60 0.62 0.99
C ILE A 239 22.95 1.92 0.25
N PHE A 240 23.27 2.98 1.00
CA PHE A 240 23.43 4.35 0.48
C PHE A 240 24.89 4.86 0.53
N THR A 241 25.90 3.98 0.49
CA THR A 241 27.34 4.36 0.52
C THR A 241 27.87 4.96 -0.80
N GLY A 242 27.12 4.80 -1.89
CA GLY A 242 27.58 5.18 -3.23
C GLY A 242 27.70 6.69 -3.45
N LYS A 243 28.35 7.07 -4.56
CA LYS A 243 28.52 8.49 -4.96
C LYS A 243 27.23 9.18 -5.42
N LYS A 244 26.14 8.42 -5.57
CA LYS A 244 24.86 8.92 -6.07
C LYS A 244 24.17 9.79 -5.03
N LYS A 245 23.55 10.88 -5.48
CA LYS A 245 22.63 11.66 -4.65
C LYS A 245 21.29 10.95 -4.58
N VAL A 246 21.05 10.24 -3.47
CA VAL A 246 19.82 9.47 -3.25
C VAL A 246 18.88 10.22 -2.31
N LEU A 247 17.62 10.41 -2.73
CA LEU A 247 16.54 10.77 -1.82
C LEU A 247 15.91 9.49 -1.28
N PHE A 248 16.07 9.24 0.01
CA PHE A 248 15.34 8.18 0.72
C PHE A 248 14.03 8.71 1.27
N LEU A 249 12.94 8.00 1.00
CA LEU A 249 11.61 8.22 1.51
C LEU A 249 11.14 6.96 2.23
N MET A 250 10.46 7.12 3.37
CA MET A 250 9.77 6.03 4.06
C MET A 250 8.34 6.47 4.36
N THR A 251 7.36 5.61 4.10
CA THR A 251 5.94 5.91 4.31
C THR A 251 5.16 4.65 4.66
N ALA A 252 3.93 4.84 5.10
CA ALA A 252 2.92 3.82 5.31
C ALA A 252 1.61 4.28 4.66
N ASP A 253 0.77 3.33 4.30
CA ASP A 253 -0.58 3.53 3.78
C ASP A 253 -1.55 3.96 4.87
N HIS A 254 -1.58 3.20 5.94
CA HIS A 254 -2.48 3.39 7.06
C HIS A 254 -1.78 3.11 8.40
N GLY A 255 -2.54 3.27 9.48
CA GLY A 255 -2.15 2.79 10.80
C GLY A 255 -2.87 1.49 11.15
N MET A 256 -2.89 1.19 12.44
CA MET A 256 -3.58 0.04 12.98
C MET A 256 -4.40 0.44 14.21
N ALA A 257 -5.55 -0.20 14.39
CA ALA A 257 -6.46 0.03 15.50
C ALA A 257 -6.84 -1.32 16.14
N GLU A 258 -6.97 -1.32 17.45
CA GLU A 258 -7.47 -2.44 18.22
C GLU A 258 -8.95 -2.71 17.85
N VAL A 259 -9.32 -3.99 17.81
CA VAL A 259 -10.69 -4.43 17.58
C VAL A 259 -11.15 -5.27 18.74
N ASP A 260 -12.41 -5.10 19.13
CA ASP A 260 -13.06 -5.83 20.20
C ASP A 260 -14.23 -6.61 19.59
N PRO A 261 -14.07 -7.93 19.34
CA PRO A 261 -15.11 -8.74 18.71
C PRO A 261 -16.45 -8.70 19.43
N ASP A 262 -16.46 -8.53 20.76
CA ASP A 262 -17.68 -8.46 21.56
C ASP A 262 -18.47 -7.16 21.34
N LYS A 263 -17.81 -6.12 20.82
CA LYS A 263 -18.43 -4.84 20.43
C LYS A 263 -18.84 -4.79 18.95
N THR A 264 -18.79 -5.91 18.24
CA THR A 264 -19.18 -5.97 16.83
C THR A 264 -20.66 -5.64 16.64
N ILE A 265 -20.94 -4.64 15.81
CA ILE A 265 -22.31 -4.28 15.42
C ILE A 265 -22.68 -5.04 14.14
N PHE A 266 -23.52 -6.05 14.28
CA PHE A 266 -24.10 -6.77 13.14
C PHE A 266 -25.31 -6.00 12.60
N LEU A 267 -25.19 -5.38 11.42
CA LEU A 267 -26.26 -4.54 10.84
C LEU A 267 -27.58 -5.31 10.66
N ASN A 268 -27.51 -6.59 10.30
CA ASN A 268 -28.69 -7.44 10.12
C ASN A 268 -29.36 -7.89 11.44
N LYS A 269 -28.70 -7.71 12.58
CA LYS A 269 -29.23 -8.10 13.91
C LYS A 269 -29.57 -6.90 14.78
N ASN A 270 -28.93 -5.76 14.56
CA ASN A 270 -29.11 -4.57 15.37
C ASN A 270 -30.38 -3.82 14.96
N ILE A 271 -31.31 -3.66 15.91
CA ILE A 271 -32.62 -3.02 15.69
C ILE A 271 -32.52 -1.59 15.13
N ASN A 272 -31.44 -0.87 15.45
CA ASN A 272 -31.21 0.49 14.93
C ASN A 272 -30.95 0.52 13.42
N PHE A 273 -30.64 -0.62 12.82
CA PHE A 273 -30.39 -0.78 11.38
C PHE A 273 -31.50 -1.59 10.70
N ARG A 274 -32.69 -1.71 11.30
CA ARG A 274 -33.84 -2.35 10.66
C ARG A 274 -34.16 -1.67 9.33
N GLY A 275 -34.33 -2.45 8.27
CA GLY A 275 -34.53 -1.93 6.91
C GLY A 275 -33.23 -1.74 6.12
N VAL A 276 -32.07 -2.11 6.66
CA VAL A 276 -30.78 -2.07 5.93
C VAL A 276 -30.81 -2.94 4.67
N GLU A 277 -31.61 -4.01 4.66
CA GLU A 277 -31.78 -4.92 3.54
C GLU A 277 -32.27 -4.24 2.26
N LYS A 278 -32.98 -3.10 2.37
CA LYS A 278 -33.46 -2.34 1.20
C LYS A 278 -32.34 -1.66 0.41
N PHE A 279 -31.15 -1.53 1.01
CA PHE A 279 -29.97 -0.98 0.37
C PHE A 279 -29.12 -2.05 -0.31
N LEU A 280 -29.36 -3.34 -0.01
CA LEU A 280 -28.65 -4.43 -0.67
C LEU A 280 -29.08 -4.52 -2.14
N LYS A 281 -28.10 -4.58 -3.02
CA LYS A 281 -28.31 -4.77 -4.46
C LYS A 281 -28.25 -6.24 -4.82
N ALA A 282 -28.76 -6.58 -6.00
CA ALA A 282 -28.60 -7.89 -6.61
C ALA A 282 -27.79 -7.78 -7.90
N ASN A 283 -27.04 -8.83 -8.21
CA ASN A 283 -26.32 -8.96 -9.48
C ASN A 283 -27.29 -9.32 -10.62
N ARG A 284 -26.80 -9.46 -11.86
CA ARG A 284 -27.64 -9.79 -13.03
C ARG A 284 -28.37 -11.13 -12.92
N ARG A 285 -27.94 -12.01 -12.01
CA ARG A 285 -28.59 -13.31 -11.73
C ARG A 285 -29.57 -13.27 -10.56
N GLY A 286 -29.89 -12.09 -10.04
CA GLY A 286 -30.77 -11.92 -8.88
C GLY A 286 -30.16 -12.35 -7.55
N GLN A 287 -28.86 -12.62 -7.50
CA GLN A 287 -28.15 -12.97 -6.27
C GLN A 287 -27.79 -11.70 -5.51
N LEU A 288 -28.03 -11.67 -4.20
CA LEU A 288 -27.63 -10.53 -3.38
C LEU A 288 -26.12 -10.29 -3.49
N ILE A 289 -25.76 -9.03 -3.72
CA ILE A 289 -24.39 -8.54 -3.59
C ILE A 289 -24.17 -8.38 -2.09
N VAL A 290 -23.42 -9.32 -1.52
CA VAL A 290 -23.04 -9.24 -0.11
C VAL A 290 -22.18 -7.99 0.11
N PRO A 291 -22.34 -7.28 1.23
CA PRO A 291 -21.44 -6.20 1.58
C PRO A 291 -20.02 -6.74 1.55
N ALA A 292 -19.15 -6.06 0.82
CA ALA A 292 -17.90 -6.61 0.38
C ALA A 292 -16.83 -5.57 0.60
N ASP A 293 -16.43 -5.40 1.86
CA ASP A 293 -15.46 -4.40 2.33
C ASP A 293 -14.95 -4.88 3.70
N SER A 294 -14.36 -4.01 4.52
CA SER A 294 -13.97 -4.35 5.88
C SER A 294 -15.09 -4.13 6.89
N ALA A 295 -14.95 -4.71 8.10
CA ALA A 295 -15.87 -4.48 9.20
C ALA A 295 -15.89 -3.01 9.70
N ARG A 296 -14.99 -2.15 9.21
CA ARG A 296 -14.82 -0.75 9.63
C ARG A 296 -15.43 0.26 8.66
N ASP A 297 -15.69 -0.15 7.42
CA ASP A 297 -16.14 0.67 6.30
C ASP A 297 -16.95 -0.18 5.33
N MET A 298 -18.21 -0.44 5.69
CA MET A 298 -19.13 -1.21 4.86
C MET A 298 -19.78 -0.34 3.78
N PHE A 299 -19.78 -0.80 2.53
CA PHE A 299 -20.44 -0.19 1.38
C PHE A 299 -21.62 -1.09 0.96
N LEU A 300 -22.80 -0.48 0.75
CA LEU A 300 -24.08 -1.15 0.42
C LEU A 300 -24.61 -0.70 -0.95
#